data_AF-K1RTJ8-F1
#
_entry.id   AF-K1RTJ8-F1
#
_cell.length_a   1.000
_cell.length_b   1.000
_cell.length_c   1.000
_cell.angle_alpha   90.00
_cell.angle_beta   90.00
_cell.angle_gamma   90.00
#
_symmetry.space_group_name_H-M   'P 1'
#
loop_
_entity.id
_entity.type
_entity.pdbx_description
1 polymer ?
#
loop_
_entity_poly.entity_id
_entity_poly.type
_entity_poly.pdbx_seq_one_letter_code
_entity_poly.pdbx_strand_id
1 'polypeptide(L)'
;MESKLTLYNTLDRRKETFEPINPPHVGMYVCGPTVYGDPHLGHARPAVTFDLLFRYLRSLGYKVRYVRNVTDVGHLEHDADDGEDKISKKARLEQLEPMEVAHYYTERYHRAMDELNVLSP
;
A
#
# COMPACT_ATOMS: atom_id res chain seq x y z
N MET A 1 -5.06 2.45 -33.13
CA MET A 1 -6.15 1.75 -32.45
C MET A 1 -6.14 2.23 -31.00
N GLU A 2 -7.06 3.12 -30.61
CA GLU A 2 -7.17 3.56 -29.22
C GLU A 2 -7.71 2.39 -28.38
N SER A 3 -6.82 1.68 -27.71
CA SER A 3 -7.21 0.70 -26.70
C SER A 3 -7.60 1.45 -25.43
N LYS A 4 -8.89 1.42 -25.07
CA LYS A 4 -9.36 1.91 -23.77
C LYS A 4 -8.82 1.01 -22.66
N LEU A 5 -8.33 1.60 -21.57
CA LEU A 5 -7.87 0.86 -20.39
C LEU A 5 -9.03 0.05 -19.80
N THR A 6 -8.80 -1.24 -19.54
CA THR A 6 -9.74 -2.10 -18.83
C THR A 6 -9.09 -2.64 -17.56
N LEU A 7 -9.84 -2.64 -16.45
CA LEU A 7 -9.39 -3.14 -15.15
C LEU A 7 -10.35 -4.24 -14.67
N TYR A 8 -9.84 -5.21 -13.91
CA TYR A 8 -10.68 -6.21 -13.26
C TYR A 8 -11.30 -5.61 -12.01
N ASN A 9 -12.63 -5.52 -11.97
CA ASN A 9 -13.37 -5.03 -10.83
C ASN A 9 -13.80 -6.21 -9.95
N THR A 10 -13.29 -6.27 -8.71
CA THR A 10 -13.60 -7.35 -7.76
C THR A 10 -15.08 -7.34 -7.32
N LEU A 11 -15.76 -6.17 -7.31
CA LEU A 11 -17.17 -6.05 -6.96
C LEU A 11 -18.06 -6.84 -7.93
N ASP A 12 -17.82 -6.66 -9.23
CA ASP A 12 -18.60 -7.28 -10.31
C ASP A 12 -17.92 -8.52 -10.91
N ARG A 13 -16.72 -8.86 -10.42
CA ARG A 13 -15.89 -10.01 -10.82
C ARG A 13 -15.62 -10.12 -12.33
N ARG A 14 -15.52 -8.98 -13.01
CA ARG A 14 -15.29 -8.92 -14.47
C ARG A 14 -14.36 -7.77 -14.84
N LYS A 15 -13.85 -7.81 -16.08
CA LYS A 15 -13.12 -6.68 -16.65
C LYS A 15 -14.10 -5.60 -17.09
N GLU A 16 -13.83 -4.37 -16.70
CA GLU A 16 -14.63 -3.20 -17.03
C GLU A 16 -13.75 -2.12 -17.64
N THR A 17 -14.35 -1.28 -18.48
CA THR A 17 -13.65 -0.11 -19.02
C THR A 17 -13.40 0.87 -17.88
N PHE A 18 -12.16 1.30 -17.70
CA PHE A 18 -11.81 2.28 -16.70
C PHE A 18 -12.27 3.67 -17.14
N GLU A 19 -13.20 4.25 -16.40
CA GLU A 19 -13.71 5.60 -16.59
C GLU A 19 -13.50 6.40 -15.30
N PRO A 20 -12.67 7.47 -15.31
CA PRO A 20 -12.42 8.24 -14.10
C PRO A 20 -13.64 9.09 -13.73
N ILE A 21 -13.84 9.29 -12.43
CA ILE A 21 -14.96 10.11 -11.90
C ILE A 21 -14.87 11.56 -12.39
N ASN A 22 -13.66 12.12 -12.48
CA ASN A 22 -13.44 13.51 -12.93
C ASN A 22 -12.25 13.60 -13.90
N PRO A 23 -12.43 13.33 -15.21
CA PRO A 23 -11.34 13.38 -16.18
C PRO A 23 -10.64 14.77 -16.22
N PRO A 24 -9.30 14.84 -16.33
CA PRO A 24 -8.34 13.74 -16.45
C PRO A 24 -7.78 13.26 -15.09
N HIS A 25 -8.46 13.53 -13.98
CA HIS A 25 -7.98 13.21 -12.63
C HIS A 25 -8.39 11.80 -12.19
N VAL A 26 -7.46 11.10 -11.55
CA VAL A 26 -7.68 9.77 -10.98
C VAL A 26 -7.27 9.78 -9.51
N GLY A 27 -8.16 9.33 -8.63
CA GLY A 27 -7.81 9.00 -7.25
C GLY A 27 -7.49 7.51 -7.14
N MET A 28 -6.35 7.16 -6.53
CA MET A 28 -5.95 5.77 -6.31
C MET A 28 -5.53 5.60 -4.86
N TYR A 29 -6.26 4.77 -4.11
CA TYR A 29 -5.91 4.37 -2.75
C TYR A 29 -5.48 2.90 -2.72
N VAL A 30 -4.40 2.61 -2.01
CA VAL A 30 -3.91 1.24 -1.78
C VAL A 30 -3.57 1.10 -0.30
N CYS A 31 -4.03 0.04 0.35
CA CYS A 31 -3.64 -0.26 1.73
C CYS A 31 -2.13 -0.49 1.83
N GLY A 32 -1.47 0.19 2.78
CA GLY A 32 -0.04 0.00 3.05
C GLY A 32 0.25 -1.00 4.17
N PRO A 33 1.51 -1.05 4.64
CA PRO A 33 1.96 -2.05 5.60
C PRO A 33 1.52 -1.74 7.03
N THR A 34 1.43 -2.77 7.86
CA THR A 34 1.50 -2.63 9.32
C THR A 34 2.96 -2.75 9.75
N VAL A 35 3.49 -1.71 10.40
CA VAL A 35 4.94 -1.52 10.62
C VAL A 35 5.41 -2.11 11.95
N TYR A 36 5.24 -3.42 12.13
CA TYR A 36 5.67 -4.17 13.31
C TYR A 36 6.87 -5.09 13.04
N GLY A 37 7.42 -5.09 11.82
CA GLY A 37 8.49 -5.97 11.40
C GLY A 37 9.07 -5.61 10.04
N ASP A 38 10.15 -6.30 9.66
CA ASP A 38 10.84 -6.07 8.39
C ASP A 38 9.91 -6.29 7.17
N PRO A 39 10.05 -5.47 6.11
CA PRO A 39 9.30 -5.68 4.90
C PRO A 39 9.72 -7.00 4.22
N HIS A 40 8.76 -7.85 3.88
CA HIS A 40 9.00 -9.09 3.14
C HIS A 40 8.45 -9.01 1.70
N LEU A 41 8.73 -10.02 0.87
CA LEU A 41 8.26 -10.08 -0.52
C LEU A 41 6.75 -9.94 -0.69
N GLY A 42 5.96 -10.36 0.31
CA GLY A 42 4.52 -10.13 0.34
C GLY A 42 4.12 -8.64 0.37
N HIS A 43 4.96 -7.74 0.90
CA HIS A 43 4.75 -6.29 0.86
C HIS A 43 5.27 -5.69 -0.44
N ALA A 44 6.39 -6.21 -0.96
CA ALA A 44 6.98 -5.75 -2.22
C ALA A 44 6.04 -5.99 -3.42
N ARG A 45 5.40 -7.16 -3.49
CA ARG A 45 4.52 -7.52 -4.61
C ARG A 45 3.39 -6.50 -4.85
N PRO A 46 2.53 -6.14 -3.87
CA PRO A 46 1.50 -5.13 -4.08
C PRO A 46 2.10 -3.74 -4.34
N ALA A 47 3.18 -3.35 -3.64
CA ALA A 47 3.81 -2.05 -3.86
C ALA A 47 4.28 -1.87 -5.31
N VAL A 48 4.98 -2.86 -5.87
CA VAL A 48 5.42 -2.86 -7.28
C VAL A 48 4.23 -2.94 -8.24
N THR A 49 3.23 -3.78 -7.94
CA THR A 49 2.04 -3.93 -8.81
C THR A 49 1.29 -2.62 -8.97
N PHE A 50 1.07 -1.90 -7.87
CA PHE A 50 0.34 -0.63 -7.91
C PHE A 50 1.21 0.54 -8.36
N ASP A 51 2.53 0.49 -8.17
CA ASP A 51 3.46 1.42 -8.81
C ASP A 51 3.40 1.32 -10.34
N LEU A 52 3.37 0.10 -10.89
CA LEU A 52 3.18 -0.11 -12.32
C LEU A 52 1.86 0.49 -12.80
N LEU A 53 0.76 0.28 -12.06
CA LEU A 53 -0.54 0.88 -12.40
C LEU A 53 -0.48 2.42 -12.34
N PHE A 54 0.13 2.99 -11.30
CA PHE A 54 0.31 4.44 -11.17
C PHE A 54 1.09 5.03 -12.34
N ARG A 55 2.24 4.44 -12.67
CA ARG A 55 3.08 4.84 -13.81
C ARG A 55 2.34 4.71 -15.13
N TYR A 56 1.58 3.62 -15.30
CA TYR A 56 0.82 3.38 -16.52
C TYR A 56 -0.31 4.41 -16.68
N LEU A 57 -1.10 4.69 -15.64
CA LEU A 57 -2.12 5.72 -15.66
C LEU A 57 -1.53 7.11 -16.01
N ARG A 58 -0.37 7.45 -15.43
CA ARG A 58 0.34 8.70 -15.77
C ARG A 58 0.80 8.71 -17.23
N SER A 59 1.28 7.58 -17.77
CA SER A 59 1.70 7.47 -19.17
C SER A 59 0.54 7.64 -20.16
N LEU A 60 -0.69 7.32 -19.73
CA LEU A 60 -1.93 7.56 -20.49
C LEU A 60 -2.41 9.02 -20.41
N GLY A 61 -1.70 9.90 -19.70
CA GLY A 61 -2.04 11.32 -19.57
C GLY A 61 -2.93 11.66 -18.37
N TYR A 62 -3.25 10.71 -17.49
CA TYR A 62 -4.03 10.99 -16.29
C TYR A 62 -3.21 11.75 -15.23
N LYS A 63 -3.91 12.63 -14.49
CA LYS A 63 -3.40 13.28 -13.28
C LYS A 63 -3.79 12.44 -12.06
N VAL A 64 -2.88 11.58 -11.63
CA VAL A 64 -3.18 10.59 -10.58
C VAL A 64 -2.75 11.11 -9.21
N ARG A 65 -3.68 11.16 -8.25
CA ARG A 65 -3.39 11.28 -6.82
C ARG A 65 -3.32 9.88 -6.24
N TYR A 66 -2.10 9.40 -5.98
CA TYR A 66 -1.85 8.13 -5.33
C TYR A 66 -1.77 8.35 -3.82
N VAL A 67 -2.47 7.54 -3.03
CA VAL A 67 -2.44 7.57 -1.56
C VAL A 67 -2.21 6.15 -1.05
N ARG A 68 -1.27 6.00 -0.12
CA ARG A 68 -1.02 4.75 0.61
C ARG A 68 -0.84 5.08 2.08
N ASN A 69 -1.59 4.41 2.95
CA ASN A 69 -1.47 4.61 4.39
C ASN A 69 -0.27 3.83 4.95
N VAL A 70 0.07 4.11 6.21
CA VAL A 70 0.86 3.22 7.07
C VAL A 70 -0.02 2.89 8.27
N THR A 71 -0.05 1.63 8.69
CA THR A 71 -0.74 1.22 9.91
C THR A 71 0.29 1.19 11.03
N ASP A 72 0.37 2.30 11.77
CA ASP A 72 1.33 2.59 12.85
C ASP A 72 0.73 2.40 14.26
N VAL A 73 -0.57 2.12 14.34
CA VAL A 73 -1.28 1.77 15.58
C VAL A 73 -2.32 0.68 15.26
N GLY A 74 -2.47 -0.28 16.16
CA GLY A 74 -3.49 -1.33 16.05
C GLY A 74 -3.06 -2.48 15.14
N HIS A 75 -4.08 -3.17 14.62
CA HIS A 75 -3.97 -4.40 13.82
C HIS A 75 -3.72 -5.64 14.70
N LEU A 76 -4.82 -6.16 15.25
CA LEU A 76 -4.84 -7.31 16.16
C LEU A 76 -4.26 -8.56 15.50
N GLU A 77 -3.67 -9.45 16.31
CA GLU A 77 -3.41 -10.81 15.86
C GLU A 77 -4.74 -11.58 15.74
N HIS A 78 -5.05 -12.03 14.51
CA HIS A 78 -6.30 -12.70 14.09
C HIS A 78 -7.47 -11.75 13.78
N ASP A 79 -8.38 -12.18 12.89
CA ASP A 79 -9.60 -11.45 12.49
C ASP A 79 -10.65 -11.32 13.63
N ALA A 80 -10.24 -11.59 14.88
CA ALA A 80 -11.08 -11.51 16.06
C ALA A 80 -10.71 -10.26 16.86
N ASP A 81 -11.72 -9.61 17.45
CA ASP A 81 -11.57 -8.40 18.27
C ASP A 81 -10.79 -8.64 19.58
N ASP A 82 -10.46 -9.90 19.90
CA ASP A 82 -9.59 -10.30 20.99
C ASP A 82 -8.21 -10.69 20.46
N GLY A 83 -7.27 -9.75 20.49
CA GLY A 83 -5.88 -9.98 20.10
C GLY A 83 -4.95 -8.93 20.67
N GLU A 84 -3.69 -9.28 20.86
CA GLU A 84 -2.69 -8.29 21.23
C GLU A 84 -2.32 -7.45 19.99
N ASP A 85 -2.22 -6.14 20.17
CA ASP A 85 -1.73 -5.23 19.15
C ASP A 85 -0.33 -5.64 18.67
N LYS A 86 -0.16 -5.87 17.37
CA LYS A 86 1.10 -6.38 16.80
C LYS A 86 2.30 -5.48 17.10
N ILE A 87 2.08 -4.16 17.13
CA ILE A 87 3.13 -3.17 17.42
C ILE A 87 3.50 -3.21 18.90
N SER A 88 2.52 -3.24 19.81
CA SER A 88 2.72 -3.33 21.26
C SER A 88 3.42 -4.63 21.66
N LYS A 89 3.02 -5.76 21.04
CA LYS A 89 3.69 -7.05 21.22
C LYS A 89 5.16 -6.97 20.81
N LYS A 90 5.44 -6.35 19.66
CA LYS A 90 6.81 -6.16 19.15
C LYS A 90 7.63 -5.24 20.06
N ALA A 91 7.07 -4.13 20.49
CA ALA A 91 7.68 -3.15 21.40
C ALA A 91 8.15 -3.81 22.70
N ARG A 92 7.30 -4.64 23.32
CA ARG A 92 7.66 -5.39 24.54
C ARG A 92 8.79 -6.41 24.31
N LEU A 93 8.80 -7.09 23.16
CA LEU A 93 9.85 -8.07 22.82
C LEU A 93 11.21 -7.39 22.56
N GLU A 94 11.20 -6.19 21.97
CA GLU A 94 12.41 -5.45 21.63
C GLU A 94 12.84 -4.44 22.71
N GLN A 95 12.06 -4.30 23.79
CA GLN A 95 12.29 -3.31 24.85
C GLN A 95 12.34 -1.87 24.32
N LEU A 96 11.44 -1.54 23.39
CA LEU A 96 11.29 -0.23 22.75
C LEU A 96 9.89 0.33 23.02
N GLU A 97 9.71 1.64 22.80
CA GLU A 97 8.38 2.23 22.77
C GLU A 97 7.65 1.89 21.45
N PRO A 98 6.30 1.73 21.45
CA PRO A 98 5.54 1.39 20.25
C PRO A 98 5.78 2.32 19.05
N MET A 99 5.92 3.63 19.29
CA MET A 99 6.21 4.58 18.22
C MET A 99 7.66 4.50 17.71
N GLU A 100 8.61 4.02 18.52
CA GLU A 100 9.96 3.73 18.06
C GLU A 100 9.94 2.51 17.11
N VAL A 101 9.17 1.47 17.44
CA VAL A 101 8.95 0.32 16.55
C VAL A 101 8.32 0.76 15.23
N ALA A 102 7.22 1.51 15.29
CA ALA A 102 6.51 1.96 14.10
C ALA A 102 7.42 2.82 13.20
N HIS A 103 8.16 3.76 13.78
CA HIS A 103 9.10 4.59 13.03
C HIS A 103 10.22 3.74 12.41
N TYR A 104 10.85 2.87 13.21
CA TYR A 104 11.96 2.03 12.76
C TYR A 104 11.58 1.14 11.56
N TYR A 105 10.42 0.47 11.61
CA TYR A 105 9.99 -0.39 10.51
C TYR A 105 9.39 0.38 9.33
N THR A 106 8.85 1.59 9.55
CA THR A 106 8.43 2.50 8.46
C THR A 106 9.62 2.92 7.59
N GLU A 107 10.72 3.37 8.21
CA GLU A 107 11.93 3.77 7.50
C GLU A 107 12.52 2.60 6.69
N ARG A 108 12.49 1.40 7.25
CA ARG A 108 12.98 0.19 6.57
C ARG A 108 12.08 -0.22 5.41
N TYR A 109 10.76 -0.09 5.56
CA TYR A 109 9.82 -0.26 4.45
C TYR A 109 10.12 0.72 3.33
N HIS A 110 10.30 2.02 3.63
CA HIS A 110 10.62 3.02 2.62
C HIS A 110 11.91 2.70 1.88
N ARG A 111 13.00 2.43 2.60
CA ARG A 111 14.28 2.05 2.00
C ARG A 111 14.15 0.84 1.06
N ALA A 112 13.45 -0.21 1.51
CA ALA A 112 13.24 -1.40 0.69
C ALA A 112 12.41 -1.11 -0.57
N MET A 113 11.40 -0.23 -0.49
CA MET A 113 10.59 0.15 -1.65
C MET A 113 11.39 1.05 -2.61
N ASP A 114 12.25 1.92 -2.09
CA ASP A 114 13.14 2.77 -2.88
C ASP A 114 14.17 1.93 -3.66
N GLU A 115 14.75 0.89 -3.04
CA GLU A 115 15.64 -0.08 -3.70
C GLU A 115 14.93 -0.82 -4.85
N LEU A 116 13.61 -0.98 -4.77
CA LEU A 116 12.78 -1.55 -5.82
C LEU A 116 12.29 -0.51 -6.85
N ASN A 117 12.73 0.75 -6.75
CA ASN A 117 12.31 1.86 -7.59
C ASN A 117 10.78 2.08 -7.61
N VAL A 118 10.12 1.79 -6.49
CA VAL A 118 8.70 2.11 -6.29
C VAL A 118 8.58 3.61 -6.04
N LEU A 119 7.72 4.32 -6.77
CA LEU A 119 7.50 5.74 -6.52
C LEU A 119 6.81 5.94 -5.17
N SER A 120 7.24 6.98 -4.46
CA SER A 120 6.56 7.42 -3.24
C SER A 120 5.15 7.92 -3.59
N PRO A 121 4.11 7.45 -2.89
CA PRO A 121 2.73 7.93 -3.02
C PRO A 121 2.57 9.36 -2.51
#